data_AF-A0A3D4NSQ0-F1
#
_entry.id   AF-A0A3D4NSQ0-F1
#
_cell.length_a   1.000
_cell.length_b   1.000
_cell.length_c   1.000
_cell.angle_alpha   90.00
_cell.angle_beta   90.00
_cell.angle_gamma   90.00
#
_symmetry.space_group_name_H-M   'P 1'
#
loop_
_entity.id
_entity.type
_entity.pdbx_description
1 polymer ?
#
loop_
_entity_poly.entity_id
_entity_poly.type
_entity_poly.pdbx_seq_one_letter_code
_entity_poly.pdbx_strand_id
1 'polypeptide(L)' 'IGLWNDATGEKLRASYFSQFPGVWAQGDYAEQLAHGAMMIHGRSDAVLNPGGVRIGTAEIYRQ' A
#
# COMPACT_ATOMS: atom_id res chain seq x y z
N ILE A 1 22.43 0.10 -0.94
CA ILE A 1 21.09 0.28 -0.31
C ILE A 1 20.32 -1.01 -0.55
N GLY A 2 19.71 -1.59 0.48
CA GLY A 2 19.02 -2.89 0.40
C GLY A 2 18.50 -3.33 1.76
N LEU A 3 17.73 -4.43 1.79
CA LEU A 3 17.26 -5.02 3.04
C LEU A 3 18.34 -5.92 3.66
N TRP A 4 18.28 -6.12 4.97
CA TRP A 4 19.17 -7.04 5.66
C TRP A 4 18.95 -8.49 5.19
N ASN A 5 20.04 -9.23 4.95
CA ASN A 5 20.00 -10.60 4.45
C ASN A 5 19.20 -10.77 3.13
N ASP A 6 19.43 -9.87 2.18
CA ASP A 6 18.79 -9.83 0.87
C ASP A 6 19.84 -9.60 -0.24
N ALA A 7 20.78 -10.53 -0.39
CA ALA A 7 21.93 -10.37 -1.28
C ALA A 7 21.56 -10.16 -2.75
N THR A 8 20.42 -10.71 -3.20
CA THR A 8 19.90 -10.56 -4.57
C THR A 8 18.94 -9.39 -4.72
N GLY A 9 18.56 -8.72 -3.64
CA GLY A 9 17.55 -7.65 -3.64
C GLY A 9 16.13 -8.17 -3.90
N GLU A 10 15.91 -9.48 -3.86
CA GLU A 10 14.62 -10.09 -4.16
C GLU A 10 13.54 -9.71 -3.16
N LYS A 11 13.88 -9.59 -1.87
CA LYS A 11 12.91 -9.17 -0.85
C LYS A 11 12.51 -7.72 -1.06
N LEU A 12 13.47 -6.83 -1.29
CA LEU A 12 13.18 -5.42 -1.59
C LEU A 12 12.29 -5.30 -2.82
N ARG A 13 12.64 -6.00 -3.91
CA ARG A 13 11.87 -5.99 -5.15
C ARG A 13 10.46 -6.53 -4.93
N ALA A 14 10.34 -7.66 -4.24
CA ALA A 14 9.06 -8.28 -3.93
C ALA A 14 8.16 -7.34 -3.12
N SER A 15 8.72 -6.66 -2.12
CA SER A 15 7.97 -5.78 -1.22
C SER A 15 7.49 -4.47 -1.87
N TYR A 16 8.29 -3.84 -2.73
CA TYR A 16 7.98 -2.47 -3.19
C TYR A 16 7.97 -2.25 -4.71
N PHE A 17 8.59 -3.13 -5.51
CA PHE A 17 8.80 -2.87 -6.95
C PHE A 17 8.22 -3.96 -7.86
N SER A 18 7.54 -4.94 -7.28
CA SER A 18 6.99 -6.10 -8.00
C SER A 18 5.71 -5.75 -8.75
N GLN A 19 4.91 -4.83 -8.22
CA GLN A 19 3.59 -4.48 -8.77
C GLN A 19 3.69 -3.52 -9.95
N PHE A 20 4.63 -2.57 -9.90
CA PHE A 20 4.80 -1.52 -10.90
C PHE A 20 6.29 -1.41 -11.26
N PRO A 21 6.72 -1.81 -12.47
CA PRO A 21 8.13 -1.80 -12.85
C PRO A 21 8.76 -0.41 -12.69
N GLY A 22 9.82 -0.33 -11.86
CA GLY A 22 10.55 0.91 -11.61
C GLY A 22 9.84 1.90 -10.68
N VAL A 23 8.68 1.55 -10.10
CA VAL A 23 7.90 2.43 -9.22
C VAL A 23 7.77 1.80 -7.84
N TRP A 24 8.01 2.60 -6.80
CA TRP A 24 7.81 2.20 -5.41
C TRP A 24 6.30 2.13 -5.10
N ALA A 25 5.82 0.95 -4.74
CA ALA A 25 4.49 0.73 -4.17
C ALA A 25 4.58 0.72 -2.64
N GLN A 26 4.07 1.76 -1.98
CA GLN A 26 4.13 1.93 -0.52
C GLN A 26 3.30 0.88 0.25
N GLY A 27 2.32 0.26 -0.42
CA GLY A 27 1.39 -0.68 0.20
C GLY A 27 0.20 -0.01 0.89
N ASP A 28 -0.08 1.25 0.55
CA ASP A 28 -1.24 1.98 1.04
C ASP A 28 -2.19 2.29 -0.12
N TYR A 29 -3.50 2.22 0.14
CA TYR A 29 -4.52 2.70 -0.78
C TYR A 29 -4.76 4.19 -0.51
N ALA A 30 -4.64 5.00 -1.56
CA ALA A 30 -4.67 6.45 -1.46
C ALA A 30 -5.44 7.09 -2.61
N GLU A 31 -6.03 8.24 -2.34
CA GLU A 31 -6.68 9.11 -3.32
C GLU A 31 -5.92 10.44 -3.40
N GLN A 32 -5.71 10.97 -4.61
CA GLN A 32 -5.24 12.33 -4.80
C GLN A 32 -6.42 13.29 -4.88
N LEU A 33 -6.47 14.26 -3.96
CA LEU A 33 -7.50 15.29 -3.91
C LEU A 33 -7.22 16.39 -4.95
N ALA A 34 -8.27 17.12 -5.34
CA ALA A 34 -8.18 18.17 -6.36
C ALA A 34 -7.14 19.26 -6.06
N HIS A 35 -6.87 19.54 -4.79
CA HIS A 35 -5.84 20.50 -4.35
C HIS A 35 -4.45 19.87 -4.16
N GLY A 36 -4.22 18.66 -4.68
CA GLY A 36 -2.92 17.99 -4.72
C GLY A 36 -2.49 17.26 -3.45
N ALA A 37 -3.33 17.21 -2.41
CA ALA A 37 -3.03 16.39 -1.24
C ALA A 37 -3.38 14.92 -1.48
N MET A 38 -2.79 14.02 -0.70
CA MET A 38 -3.11 12.59 -0.72
C MET A 38 -3.93 12.22 0.52
N MET A 39 -5.06 11.55 0.34
CA MET A 39 -5.82 10.92 1.42
C MET A 39 -5.48 9.43 1.47
N ILE A 40 -5.05 8.93 2.63
CA ILE A 40 -4.75 7.51 2.83
C ILE A 40 -5.96 6.80 3.45
N HIS A 41 -6.47 5.76 2.79
CA HIS A 41 -7.61 4.98 3.27
C HIS A 41 -7.16 3.80 4.16
N GLY A 42 -5.91 3.40 4.06
CA GLY A 42 -5.32 2.31 4.82
C GLY A 42 -4.48 1.40 3.95
N ARG A 43 -4.10 0.26 4.52
CA ARG A 43 -3.26 -0.74 3.87
C ARG A 43 -3.93 -1.31 2.62
N SER A 44 -3.18 -1.40 1.51
CA SER A 44 -3.69 -1.99 0.27
C SER A 44 -3.83 -3.51 0.32
N ASP A 45 -3.11 -4.15 1.25
CA ASP A 45 -3.06 -5.60 1.48
C ASP A 45 -4.01 -6.10 2.57
N ALA A 46 -4.49 -5.22 3.47
CA ALA A 46 -5.47 -5.56 4.49
C ALA A 46 -6.88 -5.12 4.05
N VAL A 47 -7.68 -6.07 3.55
CA VAL A 47 -9.09 -5.85 3.19
C VAL A 47 -9.99 -6.69 4.08
N LEU A 48 -10.96 -6.05 4.74
CA LEU A 48 -12.13 -6.72 5.31
C LEU A 48 -13.23 -6.69 4.24
N ASN A 49 -13.68 -7.86 3.76
CA ASN A 49 -14.75 -8.01 2.76
C ASN A 49 -16.01 -8.67 3.34
N PRO A 50 -16.81 -8.03 4.22
CA PRO A 50 -18.19 -8.46 4.43
C PRO A 50 -19.05 -7.93 3.26
N GLY A 51 -19.41 -8.79 2.31
CA GLY A 51 -20.34 -8.44 1.23
C GLY A 51 -19.75 -7.74 -0.01
N GLY A 52 -18.43 -7.72 -0.20
CA GLY A 52 -17.78 -7.19 -1.41
C GLY A 52 -17.49 -5.69 -1.40
N VAL A 53 -17.75 -5.00 -0.28
CA VAL A 53 -17.36 -3.61 -0.07
C VAL A 53 -15.96 -3.55 0.56
N ARG A 54 -15.02 -2.87 -0.11
CA ARG A 54 -13.66 -2.67 0.38
C ARG A 54 -13.64 -1.52 1.38
N ILE A 55 -13.41 -1.83 2.67
CA ILE A 55 -13.30 -0.84 3.74
C ILE A 55 -11.82 -0.73 4.13
N GLY A 56 -11.27 0.49 4.11
CA GLY A 56 -9.91 0.75 4.56
C GLY A 56 -9.83 0.70 6.09
N THR A 57 -8.73 0.18 6.66
CA THR A 57 -8.60 0.09 8.12
C THR A 57 -8.76 1.43 8.83
N ALA A 58 -8.36 2.54 8.20
CA ALA A 58 -8.52 3.89 8.75
C ALA A 58 -9.98 4.37 8.81
N GLU A 59 -10.90 3.72 8.08
CA GLU A 59 -12.35 4.01 8.16
C GLU A 59 -12.99 3.34 9.37
N ILE A 60 -12.42 2.23 9.86
CA ILE A 60 -12.90 1.50 11.04
C ILE A 60 -12.58 2.25 12.34
N TYR A 61 -11.44 2.95 12.41
CA TYR A 61 -11.02 3.69 13.61
C TYR A 61 -11.63 5.11 13.73
N ARG A 62 -12.50 5.51 12.80
CA ARG A 62 -13.14 6.84 12.80
C ARG A 62 -14.43 6.92 13.61
N GLN A 63 -14.77 5.87 14.37
CA GLN A 63 -15.96 5.80 15.24
C GLN A 63 -15.59 5.75 16.71
#